data_AF-A0A2E2D0K9-F1
#
_entry.id   AF-A0A2E2D0K9-F1
#
_cell.length_a   1.000
_cell.length_b   1.000
_cell.length_c   1.000
_cell.angle_alpha   90.00
_cell.angle_beta   90.00
_cell.angle_gamma   90.00
#
_symmetry.space_group_name_H-M   'P 1'
#
loop_
_entity.id
_entity.type
_entity.pdbx_description
1 polymer ?
#
loop_
_entity_poly.entity_id
_entity_poly.type
_entity_poly.pdbx_seq_one_letter_code
_entity_poly.pdbx_strand_id
1 'polypeptide(L)'
;MFQKYFLISIFLVSCEVQESKNIYTPPINSKNIETTLNIKNYSKEKIKKIELNIVSLYGLESIELSRDFNLDIKILDIPKYIDCGHMNDEVYVEYIERIFGSSLKATVKIDLTKDENLYSLNKMLINFLFMSKETGTRWKFKTNSPKELLVGNPVYDENPYRTCTTKNVLEKEIIKLIKDEDNKV
;
A
#
# COMPACT_ATOMS: atom_id res chain seq x y z
N MET A 1 50.39 -49.03 -6.57
CA MET A 1 49.44 -48.17 -7.30
C MET A 1 48.10 -48.22 -6.56
N PHE A 2 47.95 -47.42 -5.49
CA PHE A 2 46.71 -47.36 -4.71
C PHE A 2 46.30 -45.90 -4.57
N GLN A 3 45.31 -45.52 -5.37
CA GLN A 3 44.76 -44.17 -5.42
C GLN A 3 43.70 -44.05 -4.33
N LYS A 4 44.05 -43.39 -3.22
CA LYS A 4 43.09 -43.06 -2.16
C LYS A 4 42.34 -41.78 -2.57
N TYR A 5 41.13 -41.95 -3.11
CA TYR A 5 40.19 -40.83 -3.25
C TYR A 5 39.58 -40.55 -1.87
N PHE A 6 40.01 -39.45 -1.25
CA PHE A 6 39.36 -38.93 -0.06
C PHE A 6 38.15 -38.10 -0.52
N LEU A 7 36.94 -38.65 -0.37
CA LEU A 7 35.70 -37.95 -0.64
C LEU A 7 35.58 -36.79 0.37
N ILE A 8 35.68 -35.55 -0.11
CA ILE A 8 35.32 -34.37 0.67
C ILE A 8 33.80 -34.30 0.68
N SER A 9 33.20 -34.71 1.80
CA SER A 9 31.78 -34.50 2.05
C SER A 9 31.58 -33.02 2.39
N ILE A 10 31.23 -32.22 1.37
CA ILE A 10 30.80 -30.84 1.56
C ILE A 10 29.39 -30.91 2.15
N PHE A 11 29.29 -30.79 3.47
CA PHE A 11 28.02 -30.45 4.11
C PHE A 11 27.65 -29.04 3.67
N LEU A 12 26.82 -28.95 2.63
CA LEU A 12 26.05 -27.74 2.35
C LEU A 12 25.06 -27.58 3.51
N VAL A 13 25.50 -26.92 4.57
CA VAL A 13 24.57 -26.38 5.57
C VAL A 13 23.82 -25.27 4.87
N SER A 14 22.72 -25.63 4.21
CA SER A 14 21.67 -24.68 3.93
C SER A 14 21.23 -24.18 5.30
N CYS A 15 21.53 -22.93 5.64
CA CYS A 15 20.81 -22.23 6.69
C CYS A 15 19.37 -22.04 6.20
N GLU A 16 18.60 -23.13 6.14
CA GLU A 16 17.16 -23.03 6.08
C GLU A 16 16.75 -22.36 7.39
N VAL A 17 16.22 -21.14 7.28
CA VAL A 17 15.66 -20.41 8.40
C VAL A 17 14.63 -21.34 9.02
N GLN A 18 14.91 -21.80 10.23
CA GLN A 18 14.09 -22.81 10.89
C GLN A 18 12.65 -22.31 10.98
N GLU A 19 11.76 -22.86 10.15
CA GLU A 19 10.35 -22.43 9.99
C GLU A 19 9.56 -22.49 11.32
N SER A 20 10.08 -23.23 12.31
CA SER A 20 9.43 -23.53 13.59
C SER A 20 9.35 -22.38 14.59
N LYS A 21 9.56 -21.12 14.17
CA LYS A 21 9.43 -19.94 15.05
C LYS A 21 8.84 -18.72 14.35
N ASN A 22 8.12 -18.87 13.24
CA ASN A 22 7.41 -17.76 12.63
C ASN A 22 6.34 -17.25 13.59
N ILE A 23 6.53 -16.04 14.13
CA ILE A 23 5.63 -15.35 15.06
C ILE A 23 5.11 -14.10 14.37
N TYR A 24 3.80 -14.04 14.14
CA TYR A 24 3.17 -12.84 13.61
C TYR A 24 2.87 -11.81 14.71
N THR A 25 3.25 -10.55 14.46
CA THR A 25 2.89 -9.40 15.32
C THR A 25 2.07 -8.40 14.52
N PRO A 26 0.83 -8.07 14.93
CA PRO A 26 -0.02 -7.12 14.21
C PRO A 26 0.48 -5.68 14.27
N PRO A 27 0.07 -4.81 13.33
CA PRO A 27 0.37 -3.39 13.36
C PRO A 27 -0.19 -2.74 14.64
N ILE A 28 0.56 -1.80 15.20
CA ILE A 28 0.08 -0.97 16.32
C ILE A 28 -0.96 -0.01 15.75
N ASN A 29 -2.14 0.05 16.37
CA ASN A 29 -3.31 0.83 15.95
C ASN A 29 -2.95 2.10 15.16
N SER A 30 -3.28 2.11 13.86
CA SER A 30 -3.06 3.30 13.04
C SER A 30 -4.06 4.38 13.41
N LYS A 31 -3.57 5.63 13.53
CA LYS A 31 -4.44 6.78 13.76
C LYS A 31 -5.26 7.02 12.50
N ASN A 32 -6.56 7.26 12.66
CA ASN A 32 -7.40 7.73 11.57
C ASN A 32 -6.91 9.09 11.07
N ILE A 33 -7.09 9.35 9.77
CA ILE A 33 -6.83 10.63 9.12
C ILE A 33 -8.14 11.31 8.70
N GLU A 34 -8.20 12.63 8.84
CA GLU A 34 -9.28 13.44 8.28
C GLU A 34 -9.20 13.46 6.76
N THR A 35 -10.19 12.88 6.07
CA THR A 35 -10.24 12.87 4.60
C THR A 35 -11.29 13.81 4.01
N THR A 36 -12.00 14.55 4.87
CA THR A 36 -12.89 15.62 4.42
C THR A 36 -12.06 16.81 3.95
N LEU A 37 -12.38 17.29 2.75
CA LEU A 37 -11.72 18.42 2.11
C LEU A 37 -12.53 19.71 2.33
N ASN A 38 -13.84 19.69 2.08
CA ASN A 38 -14.77 20.83 2.18
C ASN A 38 -14.30 22.09 1.42
N ILE A 39 -13.64 21.91 0.29
CA ILE A 39 -13.12 23.01 -0.54
C ILE A 39 -14.18 23.37 -1.57
N LYS A 40 -14.45 24.67 -1.75
CA LYS A 40 -15.51 25.18 -2.64
C LYS A 40 -14.97 26.19 -3.65
N ASN A 41 -15.76 26.45 -4.68
CA ASN A 41 -15.55 27.54 -5.64
C ASN A 41 -14.24 27.41 -6.46
N TYR A 42 -13.84 26.20 -6.82
CA TYR A 42 -12.68 25.98 -7.68
C TYR A 42 -13.05 26.23 -9.13
N SER A 43 -12.22 26.99 -9.84
CA SER A 43 -12.34 27.11 -11.29
C SER A 43 -11.85 25.83 -11.98
N LYS A 44 -12.23 25.66 -13.25
CA LYS A 44 -11.75 24.54 -14.07
C LYS A 44 -10.22 24.52 -14.19
N GLU A 45 -9.58 25.69 -14.21
CA GLU A 45 -8.11 25.84 -14.28
C GLU A 45 -7.45 25.30 -13.01
N LYS A 46 -8.01 25.57 -11.83
CA LYS A 46 -7.51 25.02 -10.56
C LYS A 46 -7.63 23.50 -10.52
N ILE A 47 -8.76 22.94 -10.96
CA ILE A 47 -8.95 21.49 -11.07
C ILE A 47 -7.88 20.87 -11.97
N LYS A 48 -7.68 21.43 -13.18
CA LYS A 48 -6.64 20.96 -14.10
C LYS A 48 -5.23 21.05 -13.51
N LYS A 49 -4.94 22.09 -12.73
CA LYS A 49 -3.65 22.25 -12.08
C LYS A 49 -3.40 21.16 -11.02
N ILE A 50 -4.43 20.81 -10.23
CA ILE A 50 -4.34 19.67 -9.32
C ILE A 50 -4.10 18.38 -10.11
N GLU A 51 -4.84 18.15 -11.19
CA GLU A 51 -4.66 16.96 -12.05
C GLU A 51 -3.22 16.85 -12.56
N LEU A 52 -2.67 17.95 -13.10
CA LEU A 52 -1.29 18.02 -13.57
C LEU A 52 -0.26 17.78 -12.46
N ASN A 53 -0.48 18.33 -11.26
CA ASN A 53 0.41 18.12 -10.12
C ASN A 53 0.42 16.65 -9.69
N ILE A 54 -0.73 15.98 -9.64
CA ILE A 54 -0.83 14.55 -9.32
C ILE A 54 -0.17 13.71 -10.41
N VAL A 55 -0.45 13.99 -11.68
CA VAL A 55 0.16 13.34 -12.85
C VAL A 55 1.68 13.43 -12.77
N SER A 56 2.22 14.62 -12.53
CA SER A 56 3.66 14.85 -12.43
C SER A 56 4.28 14.16 -11.22
N LEU A 57 3.60 14.13 -10.06
CA LEU A 57 4.16 13.55 -8.84
C LEU A 57 4.25 12.02 -8.93
N TYR A 58 3.24 11.38 -9.51
CA TYR A 58 3.14 9.92 -9.57
C TYR A 58 3.53 9.32 -10.93
N GLY A 59 3.92 10.15 -11.90
CA GLY A 59 4.34 9.70 -13.23
C GLY A 59 3.21 9.03 -14.01
N LEU A 60 2.00 9.57 -13.92
CA LEU A 60 0.83 9.07 -14.65
C LEU A 60 0.80 9.65 -16.06
N GLU A 61 0.01 9.08 -16.97
CA GLU A 61 -0.23 9.68 -18.30
C GLU A 61 -1.23 10.84 -18.21
N SER A 62 -2.36 10.61 -17.56
CA SER A 62 -3.42 11.59 -17.32
C SER A 62 -4.37 11.09 -16.24
N ILE A 63 -5.11 12.00 -15.60
CA ILE A 63 -6.22 11.69 -14.71
C ILE A 63 -7.37 12.67 -14.93
N GLU A 64 -8.57 12.30 -14.50
CA GLU A 64 -9.70 13.20 -14.33
C GLU A 64 -10.15 13.11 -12.86
N LEU A 65 -10.13 14.21 -12.09
CA LEU A 65 -10.57 14.18 -10.69
C LEU A 65 -12.05 13.85 -10.50
N SER A 66 -12.85 13.99 -11.57
CA SER A 66 -14.26 13.59 -11.62
C SER A 66 -14.45 12.06 -11.66
N ARG A 67 -13.37 11.30 -11.86
CA ARG A 67 -13.36 9.84 -11.95
C ARG A 67 -12.35 9.25 -10.96
N ASP A 68 -12.51 7.97 -10.69
CA ASP A 68 -11.52 7.22 -9.91
C ASP A 68 -10.23 7.07 -10.74
N PHE A 69 -9.07 7.22 -10.12
CA PHE A 69 -7.78 6.99 -10.74
C PHE A 69 -6.91 6.02 -9.92
N ASN A 70 -6.02 5.30 -10.60
CA ASN A 70 -5.18 4.28 -9.97
C ASN A 70 -3.73 4.73 -9.89
N LEU A 71 -3.10 4.38 -8.77
CA LEU A 71 -1.67 4.54 -8.52
C LEU A 71 -1.09 3.16 -8.25
N ASP A 72 -0.15 2.74 -9.11
CA ASP A 72 0.65 1.55 -8.87
C ASP A 72 1.86 1.93 -8.00
N ILE A 73 1.86 1.47 -6.76
CA ILE A 73 2.91 1.77 -5.80
C ILE A 73 4.12 0.90 -6.12
N LYS A 74 5.30 1.51 -6.23
CA LYS A 74 6.55 0.78 -6.44
C LYS A 74 6.78 -0.18 -5.28
N ILE A 75 7.28 -1.37 -5.60
CA ILE A 75 7.47 -2.47 -4.64
C ILE A 75 8.28 -2.01 -3.41
N LEU A 76 9.40 -1.33 -3.65
CA LEU A 76 10.27 -0.81 -2.58
C LEU A 76 9.57 0.21 -1.65
N ASP A 77 8.51 0.85 -2.12
CA ASP A 77 7.78 1.86 -1.36
C ASP A 77 6.55 1.28 -0.65
N ILE A 78 6.15 0.03 -0.89
CA ILE A 78 4.96 -0.58 -0.25
C ILE A 78 4.99 -0.43 1.29
N PRO A 79 6.10 -0.71 2.00
CA PRO A 79 6.18 -0.55 3.45
C PRO A 79 5.99 0.90 3.92
N LYS A 80 6.18 1.91 3.06
CA LYS A 80 5.93 3.33 3.37
C LYS A 80 4.43 3.60 3.46
N TYR A 81 3.61 2.93 2.65
CA TYR A 81 2.20 3.26 2.49
C TYR A 81 1.27 2.42 3.37
N ILE A 82 1.63 1.16 3.64
CA ILE A 82 0.78 0.23 4.39
C ILE A 82 1.56 -0.42 5.52
N ASP A 83 0.83 -0.82 6.57
CA ASP A 83 1.36 -1.57 7.70
C ASP A 83 0.53 -2.85 7.86
N CYS A 84 1.18 -3.99 7.69
CA CYS A 84 0.57 -5.30 7.93
C CYS A 84 1.23 -6.04 9.09
N GLY A 85 1.95 -5.32 9.97
CA GLY A 85 2.68 -5.92 11.07
C GLY A 85 4.00 -6.55 10.64
N HIS A 86 4.46 -7.53 11.41
CA HIS A 86 5.74 -8.21 11.23
C HIS A 86 5.57 -9.73 11.25
N MET A 87 6.43 -10.42 10.51
CA MET A 87 6.71 -11.85 10.71
C MET A 87 8.10 -11.94 11.34
N ASN A 88 8.16 -12.38 12.60
CA ASN A 88 9.37 -12.28 13.41
C ASN A 88 9.85 -10.82 13.46
N ASP A 89 11.11 -10.58 13.09
CA ASP A 89 11.74 -9.27 13.03
C ASP A 89 11.63 -8.59 11.64
N GLU A 90 10.94 -9.22 10.67
CA GLU A 90 10.78 -8.71 9.30
C GLU A 90 9.40 -8.07 9.08
N VAL A 91 9.36 -6.93 8.37
CA VAL A 91 8.10 -6.28 7.99
C VAL A 91 7.28 -7.24 7.12
N TYR A 92 6.00 -7.44 7.46
CA TYR A 92 5.22 -8.53 6.88
C TYR A 92 5.07 -8.44 5.35
N VAL A 93 4.94 -7.23 4.80
CA VAL A 93 4.84 -7.04 3.35
C VAL A 93 6.17 -7.26 2.62
N GLU A 94 7.30 -7.07 3.30
CA GLU A 94 8.64 -7.39 2.77
C GLU A 94 8.87 -8.90 2.80
N TYR A 95 8.46 -9.57 3.88
CA TYR A 95 8.44 -11.04 3.98
C TYR A 95 7.68 -11.66 2.79
N ILE A 96 6.51 -11.13 2.45
CA ILE A 96 5.70 -11.61 1.31
C ILE A 96 6.40 -11.31 -0.01
N GLU A 97 6.95 -10.10 -0.20
CA GLU A 97 7.67 -9.75 -1.41
C GLU A 97 8.82 -10.72 -1.67
N ARG A 98 9.64 -10.98 -0.65
CA ARG A 98 10.83 -11.83 -0.75
C ARG A 98 10.51 -13.27 -1.16
N ILE A 99 9.40 -13.82 -0.66
CA ILE A 99 9.04 -15.23 -0.88
C ILE A 99 8.14 -15.39 -2.11
N PHE A 100 7.11 -14.56 -2.24
CA PHE A 100 6.02 -14.76 -3.20
C PHE A 100 5.91 -13.66 -4.26
N GLY A 101 6.70 -12.59 -4.14
CA GLY A 101 6.48 -11.34 -4.84
C GLY A 101 5.17 -10.67 -4.46
N SER A 102 5.10 -9.35 -4.65
CA SER A 102 3.95 -8.55 -4.26
C SER A 102 3.68 -7.37 -5.19
N SER A 103 2.51 -6.78 -5.04
CA SER A 103 2.12 -5.52 -5.67
C SER A 103 1.13 -4.79 -4.79
N LEU A 104 1.13 -3.46 -4.87
CA LEU A 104 0.14 -2.60 -4.22
C LEU A 104 -0.42 -1.61 -5.22
N LYS A 105 -1.74 -1.61 -5.37
CA LYS A 105 -2.50 -0.62 -6.14
C LYS A 105 -3.36 0.20 -5.21
N ALA A 106 -3.34 1.52 -5.37
CA ALA A 106 -4.25 2.44 -4.69
C ALA A 106 -5.23 3.04 -5.71
N THR A 107 -6.52 2.94 -5.45
CA THR A 107 -7.58 3.59 -6.22
C THR A 107 -8.07 4.79 -5.44
N VAL A 108 -7.83 5.97 -5.96
CA VAL A 108 -8.20 7.25 -5.35
C VAL A 108 -9.52 7.72 -5.95
N LYS A 109 -10.44 8.12 -5.07
CA LYS A 109 -11.71 8.73 -5.41
C LYS A 109 -11.85 10.05 -4.68
N ILE A 110 -12.16 11.11 -5.43
CA ILE A 110 -12.49 12.42 -4.87
C ILE A 110 -13.95 12.72 -5.18
N ASP A 111 -14.72 13.04 -4.15
CA ASP A 111 -16.08 13.54 -4.33
C ASP A 111 -16.01 14.98 -4.82
N LEU A 112 -16.13 15.12 -6.14
CA LEU A 112 -16.10 16.37 -6.88
C LEU A 112 -17.52 16.69 -7.38
N THR A 113 -18.10 17.75 -6.86
CA THR A 113 -19.37 18.29 -7.37
C THR A 113 -19.11 19.54 -8.21
N LYS A 114 -20.01 19.80 -9.15
CA LYS A 114 -19.95 20.96 -10.04
C LYS A 114 -21.25 21.73 -9.96
N ASP A 115 -21.15 23.03 -9.76
CA ASP A 115 -22.24 23.99 -9.85
C ASP A 115 -21.84 25.09 -10.83
N GLU A 116 -22.59 25.21 -11.93
CA GLU A 116 -22.26 26.06 -13.08
C GLU A 116 -20.83 25.89 -13.60
N ASN A 117 -19.91 26.81 -13.27
CA ASN A 117 -18.50 26.80 -13.66
C ASN A 117 -17.53 26.56 -12.50
N LEU A 118 -18.09 26.29 -11.32
CA LEU A 118 -17.35 26.12 -10.08
C LEU A 118 -17.42 24.68 -9.60
N TYR A 119 -16.33 24.22 -9.00
CA TYR A 119 -16.17 22.88 -8.50
C TYR A 119 -16.02 22.91 -6.97
N SER A 120 -16.57 21.89 -6.30
CA SER A 120 -16.37 21.66 -4.87
C SER A 120 -15.81 20.27 -4.64
N LEU A 121 -14.78 20.17 -3.80
CA LEU A 121 -14.16 18.92 -3.39
C LEU A 121 -14.58 18.63 -1.95
N ASN A 122 -15.38 17.59 -1.74
CA ASN A 122 -15.99 17.32 -0.43
C ASN A 122 -15.15 16.33 0.38
N LYS A 123 -14.83 15.17 -0.19
CA LYS A 123 -14.17 14.07 0.51
C LYS A 123 -13.27 13.27 -0.41
N MET A 124 -12.17 12.77 0.14
CA MET A 124 -11.32 11.79 -0.53
C MET A 124 -11.46 10.41 0.11
N LEU A 125 -11.43 9.37 -0.72
CA LEU A 125 -11.40 7.97 -0.32
C LEU A 125 -10.31 7.25 -1.12
N ILE A 126 -9.49 6.46 -0.44
CA ILE A 126 -8.50 5.61 -1.09
C ILE A 126 -8.78 4.15 -0.73
N ASN A 127 -8.87 3.32 -1.77
CA ASN A 127 -8.93 1.87 -1.64
C ASN A 127 -7.58 1.27 -2.01
N PHE A 128 -7.08 0.36 -1.21
CA PHE A 128 -5.83 -0.36 -1.44
C PHE A 128 -6.12 -1.80 -1.82
N LEU A 129 -5.43 -2.28 -2.85
CA LEU A 129 -5.36 -3.67 -3.27
C LEU A 129 -3.90 -4.12 -3.19
N PHE A 130 -3.55 -4.79 -2.10
CA PHE A 130 -2.29 -5.51 -1.99
C PHE A 130 -2.48 -6.94 -2.51
N MET A 131 -1.49 -7.48 -3.20
CA MET A 131 -1.57 -8.82 -3.78
C MET A 131 -0.23 -9.53 -3.67
N SER A 132 -0.23 -10.76 -3.17
CA SER A 132 0.88 -11.70 -3.31
C SER A 132 0.83 -12.32 -4.71
N LYS A 133 1.92 -12.23 -5.48
CA LYS A 133 1.94 -12.58 -6.90
C LYS A 133 1.87 -14.08 -7.12
N GLU A 134 2.66 -14.86 -6.38
CA GLU A 134 2.69 -16.31 -6.51
C GLU A 134 1.41 -16.97 -6.01
N THR A 135 0.95 -16.60 -4.81
CA THR A 135 -0.25 -17.20 -4.22
C THR A 135 -1.55 -16.65 -4.82
N GLY A 136 -1.50 -15.51 -5.52
CA GLY A 136 -2.67 -14.80 -6.02
C GLY A 136 -3.55 -14.20 -4.91
N THR A 137 -3.13 -14.26 -3.65
CA THR A 137 -3.91 -13.77 -2.51
C THR A 137 -4.07 -12.25 -2.60
N ARG A 138 -5.31 -11.75 -2.50
CA ARG A 138 -5.66 -10.34 -2.64
C ARG A 138 -6.22 -9.76 -1.36
N TRP A 139 -5.62 -8.67 -0.91
CA TRP A 139 -6.00 -7.95 0.30
C TRP A 139 -6.54 -6.58 -0.06
N LYS A 140 -7.85 -6.40 0.14
CA LYS A 140 -8.58 -5.16 -0.17
C LYS A 140 -8.98 -4.44 1.10
N PHE A 141 -8.42 -3.26 1.35
CA PHE A 141 -8.76 -2.41 2.50
C PHE A 141 -8.85 -0.94 2.05
N LYS A 142 -9.30 -0.05 2.94
CA LYS A 142 -9.50 1.36 2.61
C LYS A 142 -8.99 2.24 3.74
N THR A 143 -8.76 3.52 3.44
CA THR A 143 -8.38 4.52 4.44
C THR A 143 -9.33 4.50 5.65
N ASN A 144 -8.77 4.62 6.86
CA ASN A 144 -9.49 4.56 8.15
C ASN A 144 -10.26 3.27 8.43
N SER A 145 -10.01 2.20 7.68
CA SER A 145 -10.67 0.90 7.85
C SER A 145 -9.64 -0.20 7.72
N PRO A 146 -8.94 -0.55 8.82
CA PRO A 146 -8.09 -1.73 8.86
C PRO A 146 -8.88 -2.97 8.46
N LYS A 147 -8.17 -3.98 7.97
CA LYS A 147 -8.79 -5.25 7.60
C LYS A 147 -8.00 -6.43 8.10
N GLU A 148 -8.70 -7.37 8.71
CA GLU A 148 -8.20 -8.71 9.00
C GLU A 148 -8.33 -9.60 7.78
N LEU A 149 -7.29 -10.39 7.54
CA LEU A 149 -7.08 -11.15 6.32
C LEU A 149 -6.71 -12.56 6.72
N LEU A 150 -7.47 -13.52 6.22
CA LEU A 150 -7.19 -14.93 6.45
C LEU A 150 -6.06 -15.38 5.53
N VAL A 151 -4.98 -15.95 6.08
CA VAL A 151 -3.94 -16.62 5.30
C VAL A 151 -4.21 -18.11 5.20
N GLY A 152 -4.04 -18.68 4.00
CA GLY A 152 -4.42 -20.07 3.69
C GLY A 152 -3.49 -21.15 4.27
N ASN A 153 -2.29 -20.77 4.71
CA ASN A 153 -1.34 -21.65 5.38
C ASN A 153 -0.64 -20.87 6.51
N PRO A 154 -1.33 -20.62 7.65
CA PRO A 154 -0.62 -20.16 8.84
C PRO A 154 0.43 -21.20 9.22
N VAL A 155 1.52 -20.75 9.85
CA VAL A 155 2.43 -21.69 10.52
C VAL A 155 1.60 -22.50 11.51
N TYR A 156 1.86 -23.81 11.61
CA TYR A 156 1.04 -24.75 12.40
C TYR A 156 0.71 -24.17 13.78
N ASP A 157 -0.58 -24.22 14.15
CA ASP A 157 -1.18 -23.70 15.39
C ASP A 157 -1.18 -22.17 15.60
N GLU A 158 -0.76 -21.37 14.60
CA GLU A 158 -0.89 -19.91 14.68
C GLU A 158 -2.27 -19.39 14.24
N ASN A 159 -2.68 -18.27 14.85
CA ASN A 159 -3.81 -17.47 14.39
C ASN A 159 -3.64 -17.13 12.90
N PRO A 160 -4.57 -17.49 11.99
CA PRO A 160 -4.45 -17.24 10.55
C PRO A 160 -4.82 -15.82 10.12
N TYR A 161 -5.21 -14.95 11.06
CA TYR A 161 -5.56 -13.57 10.74
C TYR A 161 -4.34 -12.67 10.70
N ARG A 162 -4.26 -11.85 9.66
CA ARG A 162 -3.25 -10.80 9.44
C ARG A 162 -3.98 -9.48 9.25
N THR A 163 -3.57 -8.45 9.95
CA THR A 163 -4.24 -7.15 9.91
C THR A 163 -3.40 -6.23 9.05
N CYS A 164 -4.01 -5.65 8.02
CA CYS A 164 -3.39 -4.60 7.23
C CYS A 164 -4.12 -3.28 7.44
N THR A 165 -3.36 -2.20 7.49
CA THR A 165 -3.85 -0.84 7.63
C THR A 165 -3.01 0.14 6.80
N THR A 166 -3.57 1.32 6.52
CA THR A 166 -2.84 2.40 5.85
C THR A 166 -1.97 3.16 6.86
N LYS A 167 -0.79 3.62 6.42
CA LYS A 167 0.06 4.57 7.16
C LYS A 167 -0.35 6.03 6.91
N ASN A 168 -1.41 6.24 6.12
CA ASN A 168 -1.96 7.52 5.71
C ASN A 168 -1.01 8.41 4.92
N VAL A 169 0.08 7.87 4.37
CA VAL A 169 1.11 8.68 3.69
C VAL A 169 0.59 9.20 2.36
N LEU A 170 -0.04 8.33 1.56
CA LEU A 170 -0.62 8.71 0.27
C LEU A 170 -1.75 9.72 0.46
N GLU A 171 -2.57 9.51 1.47
CA GLU A 171 -3.67 10.37 1.84
C GLU A 171 -3.16 11.79 2.16
N LYS A 172 -2.10 11.89 2.98
CA LYS A 172 -1.48 13.18 3.33
C LYS A 172 -0.87 13.86 2.11
N GLU A 173 -0.17 13.11 1.26
CA GLU A 173 0.47 13.64 0.05
C GLU A 173 -0.59 14.25 -0.89
N ILE A 174 -1.69 13.55 -1.18
CA ILE A 174 -2.75 14.05 -2.07
C ILE A 174 -3.55 15.20 -1.43
N ILE A 175 -3.93 15.09 -0.15
CA ILE A 175 -4.64 16.17 0.56
C ILE A 175 -3.80 17.45 0.58
N LYS A 176 -2.49 17.33 0.84
CA LYS A 176 -1.58 18.47 0.84
C LYS A 176 -1.54 19.14 -0.53
N LEU A 177 -1.39 18.39 -1.63
CA LEU A 177 -1.38 18.95 -2.98
C LEU A 177 -2.65 19.75 -3.29
N ILE A 178 -3.82 19.23 -2.89
CA ILE A 178 -5.10 19.90 -3.09
C ILE A 178 -5.15 21.20 -2.26
N LYS A 179 -4.79 21.15 -0.98
CA LYS A 179 -4.83 22.32 -0.08
C LYS A 179 -3.77 23.38 -0.41
N ASP A 180 -2.62 22.98 -0.94
CA ASP A 180 -1.58 23.93 -1.36
C ASP A 180 -2.03 24.76 -2.57
N GLU A 181 -2.94 24.26 -3.42
CA GLU A 181 -3.59 25.05 -4.46
C GLU A 181 -4.72 25.96 -3.94
N ASP A 182 -5.22 25.67 -2.73
CA ASP A 182 -6.20 26.51 -2.04
C ASP A 182 -5.57 27.77 -1.47
N ASN A 183 -4.43 27.59 -0.79
CA ASN A 183 -3.71 28.65 -0.07
C ASN A 183 -2.96 29.63 -0.99
N LYS A 184 -2.93 29.39 -2.30
CA LYS A 184 -2.29 30.28 -3.30
C LYS A 184 -3.21 31.42 -3.77
N VAL A 185 -4.30 31.67 -3.04
CA VAL A 185 -5.25 32.77 -3.26
C VAL A 185 -4.89 33.98 -2.41
#